data_AF-A0A5C8D9X9-F1
#
_entry.id   AF-A0A5C8D9X9-F1
#
_cell.length_a   1.000
_cell.length_b   1.000
_cell.length_c   1.000
_cell.angle_alpha   90.00
_cell.angle_beta   90.00
_cell.angle_gamma   90.00
#
_symmetry.space_group_name_H-M   'P 1'
#
loop_
_entity.id
_entity.type
_entity.pdbx_description
1 polymer ?
#
loop_
_entity_poly.entity_id
_entity_poly.type
_entity_poly.pdbx_seq_one_letter_code
_entity_poly.pdbx_strand_id
1 'polypeptide(L)'
;MADNKKRKNKLFSSLDEIKKELFERSVWPTRQEVINQTVVVIILLIIASAFLGAADYVVTLLTRTLLDGSIMSSIMSSRMILFLIAIVIVLVVIYFAIRYVRKNRYNR
;
A
#
# COMPACT_ATOMS: atom_id res chain seq x y z
N MET A 1 -46.94 16.91 -27.44
CA MET A 1 -46.15 15.77 -27.98
C MET A 1 -44.75 16.15 -28.51
N ALA A 2 -44.40 17.43 -28.75
CA ALA A 2 -43.10 17.84 -29.31
C ALA A 2 -41.93 17.89 -28.29
N ASP A 3 -42.20 18.13 -27.01
CA ASP A 3 -41.16 18.30 -25.96
C ASP A 3 -40.39 17.00 -25.65
N ASN A 4 -41.09 15.85 -25.65
CA ASN A 4 -40.48 14.54 -25.41
C ASN A 4 -39.41 14.20 -26.48
N LYS A 5 -39.63 14.61 -27.73
CA LYS A 5 -38.68 14.39 -28.84
C LYS A 5 -37.41 15.23 -28.68
N LYS A 6 -37.51 16.48 -28.25
CA LYS A 6 -36.32 17.33 -27.96
C LYS A 6 -35.52 16.81 -26.77
N ARG A 7 -36.19 16.37 -25.68
CA ARG A 7 -35.52 15.76 -24.53
C ARG A 7 -34.78 14.47 -24.90
N LYS A 8 -35.39 13.59 -25.70
CA LYS A 8 -34.73 12.37 -26.19
C LYS A 8 -33.42 12.68 -26.92
N ASN A 9 -33.44 13.61 -27.87
CA ASN A 9 -32.25 13.96 -28.65
C ASN A 9 -31.11 14.54 -27.78
N LYS A 10 -31.46 15.33 -26.77
CA LYS A 10 -30.49 15.91 -25.82
C LYS A 10 -29.90 14.87 -24.87
N LEU A 11 -30.68 13.84 -24.49
CA LEU A 11 -30.19 12.73 -23.68
C LEU A 11 -29.29 11.78 -24.50
N PHE A 12 -29.65 11.50 -25.76
CA PHE A 12 -28.81 10.70 -26.64
C PHE A 12 -27.47 11.39 -26.94
N SER A 13 -27.45 12.71 -27.14
CA SER A 13 -26.19 13.45 -27.32
C SER A 13 -25.30 13.43 -26.09
N SER A 14 -25.88 13.52 -24.88
CA SER A 14 -25.11 13.44 -23.63
C SER A 14 -24.50 12.06 -23.40
N LEU A 15 -25.16 10.98 -23.80
CA LEU A 15 -24.60 9.62 -23.69
C LEU A 15 -23.43 9.40 -24.65
N ASP A 16 -23.51 9.97 -25.86
CA ASP A 16 -22.40 9.91 -26.82
C ASP A 16 -21.19 10.72 -26.33
N GLU A 17 -21.40 11.91 -25.74
CA GLU A 17 -20.32 12.70 -25.12
C GLU A 17 -19.66 11.95 -23.95
N ILE A 18 -20.45 11.36 -23.06
CA ILE A 18 -19.93 10.55 -21.93
C ILE A 18 -19.11 9.36 -22.43
N LYS A 19 -19.58 8.67 -23.48
CA LYS A 19 -18.84 7.55 -24.08
C LYS A 19 -17.53 8.03 -24.69
N LYS A 20 -17.53 9.18 -25.36
CA LYS A 20 -16.32 9.75 -25.96
C LYS A 20 -15.28 10.10 -24.89
N GLU A 21 -15.69 10.71 -23.78
CA GLU A 21 -14.79 11.02 -22.67
C GLU A 21 -14.29 9.76 -21.93
N LEU A 22 -15.17 8.79 -21.66
CA LEU A 22 -14.81 7.57 -20.90
C LEU A 22 -14.05 6.51 -21.70
N PHE A 23 -14.12 6.52 -23.03
CA PHE A 23 -13.43 5.50 -23.85
C PHE A 23 -12.28 6.07 -24.69
N GLU A 24 -12.37 7.30 -25.22
CA GLU A 24 -11.29 7.89 -26.03
C GLU A 24 -10.29 8.68 -25.18
N ARG A 25 -10.75 9.32 -24.09
CA ARG A 25 -9.89 10.17 -23.23
C ARG A 25 -9.43 9.47 -21.97
N SER A 26 -10.20 8.52 -21.47
CA SER A 26 -9.83 7.72 -20.31
C SER A 26 -8.83 6.65 -20.71
N VAL A 27 -7.62 6.84 -20.20
CA VAL A 27 -6.48 5.94 -20.30
C VAL A 27 -6.80 4.69 -19.48
N TRP A 28 -7.66 3.80 -19.98
CA TRP A 28 -8.01 2.58 -19.28
C TRP A 28 -6.73 1.78 -19.01
N PRO A 29 -6.41 1.50 -17.74
CA PRO A 29 -5.14 0.89 -17.39
C PRO A 29 -5.07 -0.51 -17.96
N THR A 30 -3.93 -0.85 -18.56
CA THR A 30 -3.68 -2.22 -18.98
C THR A 30 -3.57 -3.12 -17.75
N ARG A 31 -3.84 -4.42 -17.90
CA ARG A 31 -3.73 -5.38 -16.79
C ARG A 31 -2.34 -5.35 -16.13
N GLN A 32 -1.30 -5.05 -16.90
CA GLN A 32 0.07 -4.92 -16.40
C GLN A 32 0.26 -3.69 -15.51
N GLU A 33 -0.35 -2.56 -15.85
CA GLU A 33 -0.29 -1.33 -15.05
C GLU A 33 -0.92 -1.55 -13.67
N VAL A 34 -2.08 -2.21 -13.63
CA VAL A 34 -2.77 -2.54 -12.37
C VAL A 34 -1.92 -3.45 -11.49
N ILE A 35 -1.30 -4.49 -12.07
CA ILE A 35 -0.43 -5.41 -11.33
C ILE A 35 0.81 -4.68 -10.80
N ASN A 36 1.44 -3.84 -11.61
CA ASN A 36 2.59 -3.05 -11.17
C ASN A 36 2.25 -2.11 -10.01
N GLN A 37 1.13 -1.40 -10.10
CA GLN A 37 0.69 -0.47 -9.06
C GLN A 37 0.33 -1.21 -7.76
N THR A 38 -0.38 -2.32 -7.85
CA THR A 38 -0.74 -3.12 -6.66
C THR A 38 0.49 -3.72 -5.97
N VAL A 39 1.50 -4.18 -6.71
CA VAL A 39 2.74 -4.69 -6.08
C VAL A 39 3.47 -3.59 -5.31
N VAL A 40 3.52 -2.36 -5.84
CA VAL A 40 4.10 -1.22 -5.12
C VAL A 40 3.34 -0.94 -3.82
N VAL A 41 2.01 -0.99 -3.85
CA VAL A 41 1.18 -0.78 -2.65
C VAL A 41 1.38 -1.91 -1.62
N ILE A 42 1.48 -3.16 -2.05
CA ILE A 42 1.76 -4.31 -1.16
C ILE A 42 3.10 -4.10 -0.45
N ILE A 43 4.14 -3.70 -1.18
CA ILE A 43 5.45 -3.41 -0.60
C ILE A 43 5.35 -2.29 0.45
N LEU A 44 4.63 -1.21 0.14
CA LEU A 44 4.43 -0.09 1.07
C LEU A 44 3.69 -0.53 2.34
N LEU A 45 2.65 -1.37 2.21
CA LEU A 45 1.89 -1.91 3.34
C LEU A 45 2.77 -2.75 4.26
N ILE A 46 3.66 -3.59 3.71
CA ILE A 46 4.60 -4.39 4.52
C ILE A 46 5.55 -3.49 5.30
N ILE A 47 6.07 -2.42 4.69
CA ILE A 47 6.95 -1.47 5.37
C ILE A 47 6.19 -0.74 6.49
N ALA A 48 4.97 -0.27 6.21
CA ALA A 48 4.15 0.43 7.18
C ALA A 48 3.76 -0.46 8.38
N SER A 49 3.36 -1.71 8.13
CA SER A 49 3.00 -2.65 9.21
C SER A 49 4.20 -3.04 10.07
N ALA A 50 5.37 -3.21 9.46
CA ALA A 50 6.60 -3.48 10.21
C ALA A 50 7.02 -2.29 11.09
N PHE A 51 6.87 -1.06 10.59
CA PHE A 51 7.13 0.14 11.38
C PHE A 51 6.16 0.26 12.56
N LEU A 52 4.85 0.09 12.33
CA LEU A 52 3.85 0.10 13.41
C LEU A 52 4.16 -1.00 14.45
N GLY A 53 4.39 -2.23 14.01
CA GLY A 53 4.69 -3.34 14.92
C GLY A 53 5.96 -3.12 15.76
N ALA A 54 6.99 -2.49 15.19
CA ALA A 54 8.18 -2.09 15.94
C ALA A 54 7.86 -1.00 16.97
N ALA A 55 7.06 0.01 16.60
CA ALA A 55 6.63 1.06 17.51
C ALA A 55 5.78 0.51 18.68
N ASP A 56 4.81 -0.37 18.39
CA ASP A 56 3.97 -1.04 19.39
C ASP A 56 4.81 -1.85 20.38
N TYR A 57 5.86 -2.51 19.90
CA TYR A 57 6.80 -3.22 20.77
C TYR A 57 7.53 -2.28 21.73
N VAL A 58 8.03 -1.15 21.22
CA VAL A 58 8.73 -0.15 22.04
C VAL A 58 7.80 0.45 23.09
N VAL A 59 6.56 0.79 22.71
CA VAL A 59 5.54 1.29 23.65
C VAL A 59 5.20 0.24 24.71
N THR A 60 5.08 -1.03 24.32
CA THR A 60 4.83 -2.13 25.26
C THR A 60 5.99 -2.33 26.23
N LEU A 61 7.23 -2.17 25.76
CA LEU A 61 8.41 -2.24 26.61
C LEU A 61 8.42 -1.11 27.64
N LEU A 62 8.15 0.13 27.19
CA LEU A 62 8.11 1.31 28.06
C LEU A 62 7.02 1.19 29.12
N THR A 63 5.81 0.79 28.74
CA THR A 63 4.68 0.65 29.67
C THR A 63 4.91 -0.44 30.70
N ARG A 64 5.39 -1.62 30.29
CA ARG A 64 5.78 -2.70 31.23
C ARG A 64 6.90 -2.25 32.18
N THR A 65 7.87 -1.48 31.69
CA THR A 65 8.97 -0.98 32.52
C THR A 65 8.46 -0.01 33.58
N LEU A 66 7.56 0.91 33.21
CA LEU A 66 6.97 1.87 34.13
C LEU A 66 6.06 1.21 35.17
N LEU A 67 5.35 0.13 34.79
CA LEU A 67 4.38 -0.52 35.66
C LEU A 67 5.01 -1.59 36.58
N ASP A 68 5.92 -2.43 36.05
CA ASP A 68 6.46 -3.60 36.77
C ASP A 68 7.82 -3.33 37.44
N GLY A 69 8.48 -2.19 37.17
CA GLY A 69 9.73 -1.73 37.84
C GLY A 69 10.96 -2.65 37.73
N SER A 70 10.83 -3.84 37.13
CA SER A 70 11.85 -4.89 37.08
C SER A 70 12.36 -5.06 35.64
N ILE A 71 13.27 -4.17 35.27
CA ILE A 71 13.91 -4.08 33.94
C ILE A 71 14.74 -5.35 33.61
N MET A 72 15.18 -6.09 34.63
CA MET A 72 16.30 -7.02 34.51
C MET A 72 15.95 -8.45 34.04
N SER A 73 14.72 -8.94 34.26
CA SER A 73 14.38 -10.33 33.90
C SER A 73 13.80 -10.50 32.48
N SER A 74 13.30 -9.43 31.84
CA SER A 74 12.69 -9.49 30.51
C SER A 74 13.65 -9.21 29.34
N ILE A 75 14.82 -8.64 29.60
CA ILE A 75 15.84 -8.35 28.56
C ILE A 75 16.64 -9.63 28.21
N MET A 76 16.68 -10.59 29.12
CA MET A 76 17.62 -11.71 29.07
C MET A 76 16.94 -13.07 28.85
N SER A 77 16.04 -13.16 27.86
CA SER A 77 15.65 -14.45 27.27
C SER A 77 14.89 -14.24 25.97
N SER A 78 15.38 -14.83 24.88
CA SER A 78 14.68 -15.07 23.60
C SER A 78 14.24 -13.84 22.77
N ARG A 79 13.85 -12.71 23.37
CA ARG A 79 13.21 -11.58 22.67
C ARG A 79 14.15 -10.76 21.78
N MET A 80 15.44 -10.70 22.10
CA MET A 80 16.46 -10.06 21.25
C MET A 80 16.63 -10.77 19.91
N ILE A 81 16.45 -12.10 19.88
CA ILE A 81 16.53 -12.87 18.63
C ILE A 81 15.38 -12.51 17.71
N LEU A 82 14.16 -12.34 18.24
CA LEU A 82 12.99 -11.93 17.46
C LEU A 82 13.14 -10.49 16.95
N PHE A 83 13.75 -9.61 17.74
CA PHE A 83 14.02 -8.23 17.32
C PHE A 83 15.04 -8.18 16.17
N LEU A 84 16.12 -8.96 16.27
CA LEU A 84 17.10 -9.12 15.19
C LEU A 84 16.48 -9.77 13.95
N ILE A 85 15.67 -10.82 14.11
CA ILE A 85 14.96 -11.47 13.01
C ILE A 85 13.99 -10.49 12.34
N ALA A 86 13.24 -9.70 13.11
CA ALA A 86 12.34 -8.69 12.59
C ALA A 86 13.09 -7.60 11.81
N ILE A 87 14.20 -7.08 12.36
CA ILE A 87 15.08 -6.11 11.67
C ILE A 87 15.63 -6.70 10.37
N VAL A 88 16.07 -7.95 10.38
CA VAL A 88 16.58 -8.64 9.18
C VAL A 88 15.46 -8.82 8.15
N ILE A 89 14.26 -9.21 8.56
CA ILE A 89 13.09 -9.32 7.66
C ILE A 89 12.77 -7.96 7.04
N VAL A 90 12.77 -6.88 7.84
CA VAL A 90 12.54 -5.52 7.35
C VAL A 90 13.60 -5.10 6.34
N LEU A 91 14.88 -5.34 6.61
CA LEU A 91 15.97 -5.04 5.68
C LEU A 91 15.87 -5.86 4.39
N VAL A 92 15.47 -7.12 4.46
CA VAL A 92 15.25 -7.98 3.28
C VAL A 92 14.08 -7.47 2.46
N VAL A 93 12.98 -7.07 3.10
CA VAL A 93 11.82 -6.46 2.41
C VAL A 93 12.22 -5.15 1.74
N ILE A 94 12.95 -4.28 2.44
CA ILE A 94 13.44 -3.00 1.88
C ILE A 94 14.38 -3.26 0.70
N TYR A 95 15.31 -4.20 0.84
CA TYR A 95 16.20 -4.60 -0.24
C TYR A 95 15.41 -5.12 -1.45
N PHE A 96 14.44 -6.00 -1.22
CA PHE A 96 13.60 -6.56 -2.28
C PHE A 96 12.70 -5.50 -2.91
N ALA A 97 12.17 -4.57 -2.13
CA ALA A 97 11.40 -3.41 -2.58
C ALA A 97 12.22 -2.51 -3.52
N ILE A 98 13.43 -2.14 -3.09
CA ILE A 98 14.36 -1.36 -3.91
C ILE A 98 14.71 -2.13 -5.18
N ARG A 99 14.95 -3.44 -5.09
CA ARG A 99 15.24 -4.29 -6.25
C ARG A 99 14.07 -4.38 -7.21
N TYR A 100 12.85 -4.49 -6.70
CA TYR A 100 11.63 -4.57 -7.48
C TYR A 100 11.36 -3.25 -8.21
N VAL A 101 11.46 -2.11 -7.51
CA VAL A 101 11.37 -0.78 -8.11
C VAL A 101 12.44 -0.57 -9.19
N ARG A 102 13.68 -1.02 -8.95
CA ARG A 102 14.76 -0.89 -9.93
C ARG A 102 14.52 -1.74 -11.18
N LYS A 103 13.95 -2.93 -11.03
CA LYS A 103 13.59 -3.81 -12.16
C LYS A 103 12.44 -3.23 -12.99
N ASN A 104 11.46 -2.61 -12.35
CA ASN A 104 10.33 -2.00 -13.04
C ASN A 104 10.69 -0.68 -13.78
N ARG A 105 11.86 -0.09 -13.51
CA ARG A 105 12.34 1.11 -14.21
C ARG A 105 12.91 0.86 -15.61
N TYR A 106 13.12 -0.40 -16.00
CA TYR A 106 13.71 -0.78 -17.30
C TYR A 106 12.69 -1.01 -18.41
N ASN A 107 11.40 -1.01 -18.08
CA ASN A 107 10.29 -1.26 -19.02
C ASN A 107 9.54 0.03 -19.41
N ARG A 108 10.21 1.20 -19.29
CA ARG A 108 9.75 2.46 -19.88
C ARG A 108 10.45 2.70 -21.20
#